data_AF-A0A524PRT2-F1
#
_entry.id   AF-A0A524PRT2-F1
#
_cell.length_a   1.000
_cell.length_b   1.000
_cell.length_c   1.000
_cell.angle_alpha   90.00
_cell.angle_beta   90.00
_cell.angle_gamma   90.00
#
_symmetry.space_group_name_H-M   'P 1'
#
loop_
_entity.id
_entity.type
_entity.pdbx_description
1 polymer ?
#
loop_
_entity_poly.entity_id
_entity_poly.type
_entity_poly.pdbx_seq_one_letter_code
_entity_poly.pdbx_strand_id
1 'polypeptide(L)'
;MYNFYFWIIVIILIVSHLLGLYLDRINISMWSDKLPGKLGNIVSQEEYHRSQGYYLANRRFSHISSTVNLVVILSIMATGGFSVLDAFIRHYFSHEILVSLLFFGIAG
;
A
#
# COMPACT_ATOMS: atom_id res chain seq x y z
N MET A 1 -9.97 -5.94 24.31
CA MET A 1 -8.64 -5.65 24.89
C MET A 1 -7.60 -5.94 23.83
N TYR A 2 -6.67 -5.00 23.57
CA TYR A 2 -5.59 -5.22 22.61
C TYR A 2 -4.64 -6.28 23.14
N ASN A 3 -4.46 -7.36 22.38
CA ASN A 3 -3.61 -8.48 22.77
C ASN A 3 -2.23 -8.40 22.11
N PHE A 4 -1.28 -9.22 22.55
CA PHE A 4 0.07 -9.28 22.00
C PHE A 4 0.09 -9.41 20.46
N TYR A 5 -0.75 -10.28 19.90
CA TYR A 5 -0.87 -10.47 18.46
C TYR A 5 -1.36 -9.23 17.70
N PHE A 6 -2.23 -8.42 18.31
CA PHE A 6 -2.69 -7.17 17.71
C PHE A 6 -1.52 -6.22 17.47
N TRP A 7 -0.67 -6.05 18.49
CA TRP A 7 0.49 -5.18 18.40
C TRP A 7 1.54 -5.69 17.42
N ILE A 8 1.74 -7.01 17.32
CA ILE A 8 2.61 -7.59 16.29
C ILE A 8 2.14 -7.17 14.88
N ILE A 9 0.85 -7.32 14.59
CA ILE A 9 0.32 -6.99 13.26
C ILE A 9 0.47 -5.49 12.99
N VAL A 10 0.15 -4.64 13.96
CA VAL A 10 0.31 -3.18 13.83
C VAL A 10 1.77 -2.81 13.54
N ILE A 11 2.72 -3.39 14.27
CA ILE A 11 4.15 -3.14 14.05
C ILE A 11 4.57 -3.59 12.65
N ILE A 12 4.16 -4.77 12.20
CA ILE A 12 4.48 -5.28 10.86
C ILE A 12 3.97 -4.33 9.78
N LEU A 13 2.73 -3.83 9.91
CA LEU A 13 2.14 -2.91 8.94
C LEU A 13 2.91 -1.57 8.89
N ILE A 14 3.20 -1.00 10.06
CA ILE A 14 3.94 0.27 10.16
C ILE A 14 5.35 0.11 9.59
N VAL A 15 6.08 -0.93 10.00
CA VAL A 15 7.45 -1.20 9.52
C VAL A 15 7.45 -1.45 8.02
N SER A 16 6.51 -2.22 7.49
CA SER A 16 6.40 -2.48 6.04
C SER A 16 6.17 -1.19 5.26
N HIS A 17 5.29 -0.31 5.75
CA HIS A 17 5.06 0.99 5.13
C HIS A 17 6.31 1.88 5.18
N LEU A 18 6.98 1.97 6.34
CA LEU A 18 8.21 2.76 6.50
C LEU A 18 9.35 2.22 5.63
N LEU A 19 9.50 0.91 5.52
CA LEU A 19 10.48 0.28 4.62
C LEU A 19 10.20 0.62 3.16
N GLY A 20 8.92 0.62 2.74
CA GLY A 20 8.53 1.08 1.40
C GLY A 20 8.97 2.52 1.13
N LEU A 21 8.66 3.44 2.06
CA LEU A 21 9.09 4.84 1.96
C LEU A 21 10.61 4.99 1.90
N TYR A 22 11.33 4.17 2.66
CA TYR A 22 12.79 4.17 2.71
C TYR A 22 13.42 3.66 1.40
N LEU A 23 12.93 2.55 0.87
CA LEU A 23 13.39 2.00 -0.41
C LEU A 23 13.13 2.95 -1.57
N ASP A 24 11.97 3.61 -1.57
CA ASP A 24 11.66 4.63 -2.58
C ASP A 24 12.65 5.79 -2.49
N ARG A 25 13.02 6.26 -1.29
CA ARG A 25 14.06 7.29 -1.11
C ARG A 25 15.39 6.88 -1.71
N ILE A 26 15.82 5.64 -1.44
CA ILE A 26 17.08 5.11 -1.99
C ILE A 26 17.00 5.03 -3.52
N ASN A 27 15.90 4.52 -4.08
CA ASN A 27 15.74 4.36 -5.54
C ASN A 27 15.92 5.69 -6.28
N ILE A 28 15.42 6.79 -5.73
CA ILE A 28 15.56 8.13 -6.32
C ILE A 28 16.99 8.61 -6.24
N SER A 29 17.64 8.40 -5.10
CA SER A 29 18.99 8.87 -4.86
C SER A 29 20.01 8.23 -5.82
N MET A 30 19.66 7.07 -6.40
CA MET A 30 20.49 6.37 -7.38
C MET A 30 20.28 6.86 -8.83
N TRP A 31 19.31 7.74 -9.09
CA TRP A 31 19.11 8.25 -10.43
C TRP A 31 20.19 9.24 -10.81
N SER A 32 20.76 9.06 -12.00
CA SER A 32 21.73 9.98 -12.58
C SER A 32 21.04 10.99 -13.49
N ASP A 33 21.53 12.23 -13.48
CA ASP A 33 21.09 13.25 -14.45
C ASP A 33 21.53 12.92 -15.88
N LYS A 34 22.59 12.13 -16.04
CA LYS A 34 23.11 11.71 -17.34
C LYS A 34 22.65 10.30 -17.67
N LEU A 35 22.26 10.09 -18.93
CA LEU A 35 21.92 8.76 -19.44
C LEU A 35 23.14 7.84 -19.34
N PRO A 36 23.05 6.68 -18.66
CA PRO A 36 24.13 5.71 -18.62
C PRO A 36 24.45 5.20 -20.03
N GLY A 37 25.74 5.11 -20.38
CA GLY A 37 26.16 4.71 -21.74
C GLY A 37 25.64 3.34 -22.18
N LYS A 38 25.33 2.43 -21.23
CA LYS A 38 24.71 1.12 -21.51
C LYS A 38 23.27 1.23 -22.05
N LEU A 39 22.59 2.34 -21.79
CA LEU A 39 21.19 2.57 -22.19
C LEU A 39 21.08 3.48 -23.43
N GLY A 40 22.17 4.10 -23.87
CA GLY A 40 22.18 5.08 -24.97
C GLY A 40 21.72 4.55 -26.33
N ASN A 41 21.82 3.23 -26.55
CA ASN A 41 21.34 2.60 -27.78
C ASN A 41 19.88 2.11 -27.70
N ILE A 42 19.23 2.25 -26.54
CA ILE A 42 17.88 1.71 -26.27
C ILE A 42 16.89 2.85 -26.06
N VAL A 43 17.29 3.90 -25.34
CA VAL A 43 16.41 4.99 -24.92
C VAL A 43 17.10 6.33 -25.19
N SER A 44 16.35 7.30 -25.71
CA SER A 44 16.86 8.66 -25.89
C SER A 44 17.02 9.39 -24.56
N GLN A 45 17.84 10.45 -24.53
CA GLN A 45 17.99 11.27 -23.32
C GLN A 45 16.66 11.90 -22.87
N GLU A 46 15.83 12.33 -23.81
CA GLU A 46 14.52 12.93 -23.54
C GLU A 46 13.55 11.90 -22.92
N GLU A 47 13.48 10.69 -23.47
CA GLU A 47 12.65 9.61 -22.91
C GLU A 47 13.10 9.19 -21.51
N TYR A 48 14.42 9.19 -21.24
CA TYR A 48 14.96 8.90 -19.92
C TYR A 48 14.52 9.93 -18.88
N HIS A 49 14.64 11.23 -19.18
CA HIS A 49 14.16 12.28 -18.29
C HIS A 49 12.63 12.25 -18.12
N ARG A 50 11.89 11.93 -19.20
CA ARG A 50 10.43 11.77 -19.12
C ARG A 50 10.04 10.61 -18.20
N SER A 51 10.76 9.48 -18.26
CA SER A 51 10.53 8.33 -17.38
C SER A 51 10.79 8.67 -15.90
N GLN A 52 11.88 9.38 -15.62
CA GLN A 52 12.17 9.87 -14.27
C GLN A 52 11.06 10.81 -13.75
N GLY A 53 10.61 11.75 -14.58
CA GLY A 53 9.49 12.65 -14.26
C GLY A 53 8.19 11.92 -13.97
N TYR A 54 7.85 10.91 -14.79
CA TYR A 54 6.67 10.08 -14.58
C TYR A 54 6.73 9.32 -13.25
N TYR A 55 7.86 8.68 -12.93
CA TYR A 55 8.00 7.97 -11.67
C TYR A 55 7.96 8.93 -10.47
N LEU A 56 8.55 10.13 -10.55
CA LEU A 56 8.45 11.16 -9.51
C LEU A 56 6.98 11.55 -9.22
N ALA A 57 6.21 11.80 -10.28
CA ALA A 57 4.80 12.15 -10.16
C ALA A 57 3.98 11.00 -9.56
N ASN A 58 4.16 9.77 -10.08
CA ASN A 58 3.43 8.60 -9.60
C ASN A 58 3.77 8.26 -8.15
N ARG A 59 5.02 8.47 -7.73
CA ARG A 59 5.45 8.20 -6.35
C ARG A 59 4.75 9.09 -5.33
N ARG A 60 4.58 10.39 -5.61
CA ARG A 60 3.88 11.29 -4.70
C ARG A 60 2.46 10.80 -4.42
N PHE A 61 1.77 10.34 -5.47
CA PHE A 61 0.44 9.75 -5.34
C PHE A 61 0.49 8.42 -4.58
N SER A 62 1.44 7.54 -4.90
CA SER A 62 1.64 6.25 -4.21
C SER A 62 1.89 6.41 -2.71
N HIS A 63 2.70 7.39 -2.30
CA HIS A 63 2.95 7.67 -0.88
C HIS A 63 1.68 8.11 -0.14
N ILE A 64 0.89 9.00 -0.75
CA ILE A 64 -0.38 9.45 -0.15
C ILE A 64 -1.35 8.27 -0.05
N SER A 65 -1.53 7.53 -1.15
CA SER A 65 -2.44 6.39 -1.21
C SER A 65 -2.05 5.31 -0.18
N SER A 66 -0.78 4.94 -0.10
CA SER A 66 -0.30 3.94 0.87
C SER A 66 -0.44 4.41 2.31
N THR A 67 -0.24 5.69 2.60
CA THR A 67 -0.44 6.26 3.94
C THR A 67 -1.92 6.25 4.32
N VAL A 68 -2.80 6.68 3.42
CA VAL A 68 -4.26 6.64 3.63
C VAL A 68 -4.71 5.20 3.88
N ASN A 69 -4.24 4.25 3.07
CA ASN A 69 -4.57 2.84 3.24
C ASN A 69 -4.10 2.30 4.61
N LEU A 70 -2.88 2.61 5.03
CA LEU A 70 -2.37 2.23 6.35
C LEU A 70 -3.26 2.79 7.47
N VAL A 71 -3.62 4.08 7.40
CA VAL A 71 -4.49 4.71 8.42
C VAL A 71 -5.87 4.08 8.44
N VAL A 72 -6.46 3.78 7.28
CA VAL A 72 -7.76 3.10 7.18
C VAL A 72 -7.70 1.72 7.84
N ILE A 73 -6.71 0.90 7.48
CA ILE A 73 -6.53 -0.44 8.07
C ILE A 73 -6.33 -0.35 9.58
N LEU A 74 -5.45 0.53 10.06
CA LEU A 74 -5.21 0.71 11.50
C LEU A 74 -6.46 1.19 12.24
N SER A 75 -7.27 2.07 11.62
CA SER A 75 -8.51 2.57 12.21
C SER A 75 -9.58 1.48 12.32
N ILE A 76 -9.76 0.68 11.25
CA ILE A 76 -10.66 -0.49 11.25
C ILE A 76 -10.20 -1.49 12.32
N MET A 77 -8.90 -1.77 12.41
CA MET A 77 -8.37 -2.68 13.43
C MET A 77 -8.60 -2.16 14.86
N ALA A 78 -8.31 -0.88 15.13
CA ALA A 78 -8.45 -0.29 16.45
C ALA A 78 -9.92 -0.23 16.92
N THR A 79 -10.85 0.00 16.00
CA THR A 79 -12.29 0.09 16.30
C THR A 79 -13.00 -1.26 16.27
N GLY A 80 -12.35 -2.34 15.82
CA GLY A 80 -13.00 -3.63 15.59
C GLY A 80 -13.93 -3.63 14.37
N GLY A 81 -13.70 -2.74 13.40
CA GLY A 81 -14.54 -2.57 12.21
C GLY A 81 -14.72 -3.86 11.38
N PHE A 82 -13.74 -4.77 11.38
CA PHE A 82 -13.91 -6.09 10.76
C PHE A 82 -15.02 -6.91 11.42
N SER A 83 -15.12 -6.87 12.75
CA SER A 83 -16.21 -7.55 13.47
C SER A 83 -17.56 -6.90 13.20
N VAL A 84 -17.60 -5.57 13.03
CA VAL A 84 -18.82 -4.85 12.67
C VAL A 84 -19.29 -5.24 11.28
N LEU A 85 -18.38 -5.30 10.31
CA LEU A 85 -18.69 -5.72 8.95
C LEU A 85 -19.15 -7.18 8.89
N ASP A 86 -18.46 -8.08 9.58
CA ASP A 86 -18.85 -9.50 9.66
C ASP A 86 -20.24 -9.67 10.28
N ALA A 87 -20.51 -9.00 11.41
CA ALA A 87 -21.83 -9.01 12.04
C ALA A 87 -22.92 -8.42 11.14
N PHE A 88 -22.62 -7.36 10.40
CA PHE A 88 -23.54 -6.75 9.44
C PHE A 88 -23.91 -7.73 8.32
N ILE A 89 -22.94 -8.41 7.72
CA ILE A 89 -23.22 -9.39 6.65
C ILE A 89 -24.03 -10.57 7.21
N ARG A 90 -23.63 -11.08 8.38
CA ARG A 90 -24.31 -12.19 9.06
C ARG A 90 -25.73 -11.88 9.51
N HIS A 91 -26.08 -10.59 9.63
CA HIS A 91 -27.46 -10.17 9.88
C HIS A 91 -28.40 -10.52 8.72
N TYR A 92 -27.90 -10.51 7.48
CA TYR A 92 -28.70 -10.78 6.28
C TYR A 92 -28.49 -12.19 5.71
N PHE A 93 -27.33 -12.80 5.95
CA PHE A 93 -26.94 -14.07 5.33
C PHE A 93 -26.47 -15.08 6.36
N SER A 94 -27.07 -16.28 6.32
CA SER A 94 -26.68 -17.41 7.19
C SER A 94 -25.72 -18.40 6.53
N HIS A 95 -25.53 -18.30 5.20
CA HIS A 95 -24.68 -19.22 4.45
C HIS A 95 -23.22 -18.76 4.48
N GLU A 96 -22.34 -19.51 5.16
CA GLU A 96 -20.93 -19.12 5.43
C GLU A 96 -20.12 -18.75 4.18
N ILE A 97 -20.33 -19.46 3.06
CA ILE A 97 -19.65 -19.13 1.79
C ILE A 97 -20.04 -17.74 1.28
N LEU A 98 -21.32 -17.38 1.35
CA LEU A 98 -21.80 -16.06 0.91
C LEU A 98 -21.30 -14.96 1.84
N VAL A 99 -21.29 -15.22 3.16
CA VAL A 99 -20.74 -14.29 4.14
C VAL A 99 -19.28 -13.99 3.82
N SER A 100 -18.48 -15.03 3.58
CA SER A 100 -17.07 -14.90 3.23
C SER A 100 -16.87 -14.12 1.92
N LEU A 101 -17.64 -14.45 0.88
CA LEU A 101 -17.55 -13.80 -0.42
C LEU A 101 -17.89 -12.30 -0.34
N LEU A 102 -18.94 -11.96 0.39
CA LEU A 102 -19.36 -10.57 0.60
C LEU A 102 -18.38 -9.80 1.48
N PHE A 103 -17.83 -10.43 2.52
CA PHE A 103 -16.81 -9.81 3.36
C PHE A 103 -15.59 -9.43 2.53
N PHE A 104 -15.06 -10.36 1.72
CA PHE A 104 -13.95 -10.08 0.83
C PHE A 104 -14.31 -9.08 -0.28
N GLY A 105 -15.53 -9.10 -0.82
CA GLY A 105 -15.96 -8.12 -1.81
C GLY A 105 -16.12 -6.69 -1.28
N ILE A 106 -16.32 -6.52 0.04
CA ILE A 106 -16.45 -5.20 0.67
C ILE A 106 -15.11 -4.72 1.24
N ALA A 107 -14.33 -5.61 1.87
CA ALA A 107 -13.11 -5.25 2.57
C ALA A 107 -11.81 -5.51 1.80
N GLY A 108 -11.86 -6.28 0.70
CA GLY A 108 -10.73 -6.59 -0.19
C GLY A 108 -10.81 -5.81 -1.49
#